data_AF-A0AA92V4R1-F1
#
_entry.id   AF-A0AA92V4R1-F1
#
_cell.length_a   1.000
_cell.length_b   1.000
_cell.length_c   1.000
_cell.angle_alpha   90.00
_cell.angle_beta   90.00
_cell.angle_gamma   90.00
#
_symmetry.space_group_name_H-M   'P 1'
#
loop_
_entity.id
_entity.type
_entity.pdbx_description
1 polymer ?
#
loop_
_entity_poly.entity_id
_entity_poly.type
_entity_poly.pdbx_seq_one_letter_code
_entity_poly.pdbx_strand_id
1 'polypeptide(L)'
;MKQNEIIWKKISLLNCSANAYPSGKPYKKKMLQGKVFPITRAQAIAFVNMGCLLGILNSEDVKVIEKLLNKHGLKGEYKYVCCKQYVKLTNSSMLDIALKKEYGF
;
A
#
# COMPACT_ATOMS: atom_id res chain seq x y z
N MET A 1 2.91 0.02 -14.83
CA MET A 1 2.36 1.36 -15.08
C MET A 1 2.66 2.25 -13.89
N LYS A 2 2.92 3.54 -14.11
CA LYS A 2 3.08 4.55 -13.06
C LYS A 2 1.73 5.13 -12.65
N GLN A 3 1.64 5.80 -11.49
CA GLN A 3 0.39 6.36 -10.97
C GLN A 3 -0.38 7.19 -12.01
N ASN A 4 0.31 8.08 -12.72
CA ASN A 4 -0.29 9.01 -13.68
C ASN A 4 -0.82 8.31 -14.94
N GLU A 5 -0.44 7.06 -15.19
CA GLU A 5 -0.88 6.26 -16.33
C GLU A 5 -2.16 5.46 -16.01
N ILE A 6 -2.61 5.48 -14.75
CA ILE A 6 -3.77 4.69 -14.31
C ILE A 6 -5.05 5.46 -14.63
N ILE A 7 -5.75 5.00 -15.67
CA ILE A 7 -7.12 5.39 -15.98
C ILE A 7 -8.07 4.59 -15.08
N TRP A 8 -8.82 5.28 -14.22
CA TRP A 8 -9.79 4.68 -13.30
C TRP A 8 -11.18 4.64 -13.93
N LYS A 9 -11.80 3.46 -14.01
CA LYS A 9 -13.18 3.30 -14.53
C LYS A 9 -14.25 3.87 -13.59
N LYS A 10 -14.00 3.87 -12.28
CA LYS A 10 -14.86 4.43 -11.24
C LYS A 10 -13.96 4.77 -10.05
N ILE A 11 -14.15 5.93 -9.43
CA ILE A 11 -13.49 6.25 -8.16
C ILE A 11 -14.09 5.25 -7.15
N SER A 12 -13.32 4.20 -6.86
CA SER A 12 -13.83 3.03 -6.17
C SER A 12 -13.85 3.34 -4.67
N LEU A 13 -15.05 3.62 -4.14
CA LEU A 13 -15.17 4.31 -2.86
C LEU A 13 -14.64 3.53 -1.67
N LEU A 14 -14.75 2.19 -1.53
CA LEU A 14 -14.29 1.54 -0.28
C LEU A 14 -14.05 0.02 -0.26
N ASN A 15 -14.40 -0.78 -1.27
CA ASN A 15 -14.47 -2.24 -1.06
C ASN A 15 -13.13 -2.98 -0.94
N CYS A 16 -12.03 -2.43 -1.46
CA CYS A 16 -10.70 -3.08 -1.45
C CYS A 16 -9.61 -2.24 -0.79
N SER A 17 -9.95 -1.25 0.06
CA SER A 17 -8.94 -0.35 0.60
C SER A 17 -7.98 -1.04 1.58
N ALA A 18 -6.70 -0.69 1.47
CA ALA A 18 -5.71 -0.94 2.50
C ALA A 18 -5.87 0.12 3.60
N ASN A 19 -6.86 -0.06 4.46
CA ASN A 19 -7.20 0.93 5.49
C ASN A 19 -6.06 1.11 6.51
N ALA A 20 -5.87 2.36 6.91
CA ALA A 20 -5.10 2.72 8.10
C ALA A 20 -5.77 2.09 9.34
N TYR A 21 -5.06 1.19 10.03
CA TYR A 21 -5.59 0.49 11.20
C TYR A 21 -5.16 1.17 12.50
N PRO A 22 -6.08 1.42 13.46
CA PRO A 22 -5.75 2.12 14.69
C PRO A 22 -4.72 1.34 15.52
N SER A 23 -3.85 2.09 16.20
CA SER A 23 -2.85 1.53 17.12
C SER A 23 -3.52 0.70 18.22
N GLY A 24 -2.84 -0.34 18.69
CA GLY A 24 -3.31 -1.20 19.79
C GLY A 24 -4.40 -2.22 19.43
N LYS A 25 -4.95 -2.21 18.20
CA LYS A 25 -5.87 -3.26 17.72
C LYS A 25 -5.11 -4.39 17.00
N PRO A 26 -5.60 -5.64 17.01
CA PRO A 26 -4.95 -6.75 16.31
C PRO A 26 -5.02 -6.54 14.79
N TYR A 27 -3.91 -6.11 14.19
CA TYR A 27 -3.82 -5.82 12.75
C TYR A 27 -3.10 -6.90 11.93
N LYS A 28 -2.27 -7.76 12.56
CA LYS A 28 -1.38 -8.70 11.86
C LYS A 28 -2.10 -9.63 10.87
N LYS A 29 -3.24 -10.21 11.26
CA LYS A 29 -4.04 -11.10 10.38
C LYS A 29 -4.58 -10.37 9.15
N LYS A 30 -5.03 -9.12 9.29
CA LYS A 30 -5.51 -8.30 8.17
C LYS A 30 -4.36 -7.78 7.31
N MET A 31 -3.21 -7.54 7.93
CA MET A 31 -1.98 -7.14 7.25
C MET A 31 -1.47 -8.23 6.30
N LEU A 32 -1.47 -9.50 6.74
CA LEU A 32 -1.16 -10.65 5.89
C LEU A 32 -2.14 -10.82 4.72
N GLN A 33 -3.37 -10.33 4.86
CA GLN A 33 -4.36 -10.29 3.77
C GLN A 33 -4.18 -9.07 2.84
N GLY A 34 -3.17 -8.23 3.08
CA GLY A 34 -2.89 -7.02 2.32
C GLY A 34 -3.90 -5.89 2.51
N LYS A 35 -4.66 -5.91 3.61
CA LYS A 35 -5.74 -4.96 3.91
C LYS A 35 -5.34 -3.86 4.90
N VAL A 36 -4.06 -3.78 5.26
CA VAL A 36 -3.56 -2.81 6.24
C VAL A 36 -2.39 -2.08 5.64
N PHE A 37 -2.53 -0.76 5.48
CA PHE A 37 -1.41 0.11 5.22
C PHE A 37 -0.73 0.48 6.56
N PRO A 38 0.59 0.28 6.72
CA PRO A 38 1.28 0.62 7.96
C PRO A 38 1.31 2.14 8.18
N ILE A 39 0.82 2.58 9.34
CA ILE A 39 0.81 4.01 9.73
C ILE A 39 1.61 4.29 11.01
N THR A 40 2.10 3.25 11.68
CA THR A 40 2.95 3.35 12.88
C THR A 40 4.24 2.56 12.69
N ARG A 41 5.30 2.93 13.43
CA ARG A 41 6.57 2.21 13.43
C ARG A 41 6.40 0.71 13.72
N ALA A 42 5.59 0.36 14.72
CA ALA A 42 5.33 -1.05 15.05
C ALA A 42 4.66 -1.82 13.91
N GLN A 43 3.70 -1.19 13.23
CA GLN A 43 3.05 -1.79 12.06
C GLN A 43 4.03 -1.91 10.89
N ALA A 44 4.89 -0.92 10.66
CA ALA A 44 5.87 -0.95 9.58
C ALA A 44 6.90 -2.06 9.78
N ILE A 45 7.43 -2.21 11.01
CA ILE A 45 8.32 -3.32 11.38
C ILE A 45 7.62 -4.66 11.17
N ALA A 46 6.38 -4.80 11.65
CA ALA A 46 5.61 -6.03 11.47
C ALA A 46 5.35 -6.34 9.99
N PHE A 47 5.02 -5.33 9.19
CA PHE A 47 4.76 -5.47 7.76
C PHE A 47 5.98 -6.02 7.03
N VAL A 48 7.14 -5.38 7.22
CA VAL A 48 8.40 -5.75 6.59
C VAL A 48 8.88 -7.12 7.08
N ASN A 49 8.90 -7.36 8.40
CA ASN A 49 9.41 -8.62 8.96
C ASN A 49 8.55 -9.83 8.59
N MET A 50 7.25 -9.64 8.40
CA MET A 50 6.34 -10.71 7.97
C MET A 50 6.32 -10.90 6.44
N GLY A 51 7.03 -10.06 5.67
CA GLY A 51 6.98 -10.09 4.21
C GLY A 51 5.57 -9.79 3.67
N CYS A 52 4.83 -8.90 4.34
CA CYS A 52 3.47 -8.55 3.95
C CYS A 52 3.48 -7.85 2.59
N LEU A 53 2.41 -8.06 1.82
CA LEU A 53 2.19 -7.36 0.56
C LEU A 53 0.85 -6.63 0.64
N LEU A 54 0.76 -5.46 0.04
CA LEU A 54 -0.54 -4.83 -0.15
C LEU A 54 -1.35 -5.63 -1.17
N GLY A 55 -2.65 -5.74 -0.89
CA GLY A 55 -3.58 -6.49 -1.72
C GLY A 55 -3.95 -5.74 -3.00
N ILE A 56 -5.23 -5.83 -3.34
CA ILE A 56 -5.82 -5.04 -4.42
C ILE A 56 -5.97 -3.60 -3.92
N LEU A 57 -5.60 -2.62 -4.75
CA LEU A 57 -5.55 -1.20 -4.42
C LEU A 57 -6.56 -0.40 -5.24
N ASN A 58 -7.22 0.55 -4.60
CA ASN A 58 -8.05 1.58 -5.24
C ASN A 58 -7.25 2.88 -5.48
N SER A 59 -7.91 3.91 -6.01
CA SER A 59 -7.29 5.19 -6.32
C SER A 59 -6.74 5.92 -5.10
N GLU A 60 -7.39 5.80 -3.95
CA GLU A 60 -6.97 6.46 -2.71
C GLU A 60 -5.77 5.74 -2.09
N ASP A 61 -5.76 4.41 -2.09
CA ASP A 61 -4.62 3.64 -1.61
C ASP A 61 -3.37 3.97 -2.43
N VAL A 62 -3.51 4.05 -3.77
CA VAL A 62 -2.40 4.43 -4.66
C VAL A 62 -1.87 5.83 -4.32
N LYS A 63 -2.75 6.81 -4.06
CA LYS A 63 -2.31 8.16 -3.66
C LYS A 63 -1.51 8.13 -2.35
N VAL A 64 -1.94 7.35 -1.36
CA VAL A 64 -1.25 7.25 -0.07
C VAL A 64 0.13 6.58 -0.24
N ILE A 65 0.18 5.48 -0.99
CA ILE A 65 1.42 4.77 -1.28
C ILE A 65 2.39 5.70 -2.02
N GLU A 66 1.93 6.36 -3.07
CA GLU A 66 2.77 7.25 -3.88
C GLU A 66 3.24 8.46 -3.09
N LYS A 67 2.43 9.00 -2.19
CA LYS A 67 2.88 10.08 -1.28
C LYS A 67 4.05 9.63 -0.42
N LEU A 68 3.99 8.41 0.13
CA LEU A 68 5.08 7.83 0.91
C LEU A 68 6.32 7.55 0.05
N LEU A 69 6.14 6.91 -1.12
CA LEU A 69 7.23 6.57 -2.02
C LEU A 69 7.96 7.83 -2.53
N ASN A 70 7.20 8.83 -3.01
CA ASN A 70 7.74 10.06 -3.56
C ASN A 70 8.51 10.88 -2.50
N LYS A 71 8.05 10.87 -1.24
CA LYS A 71 8.77 11.51 -0.12
C LYS A 71 10.22 10.99 0.02
N HIS A 72 10.46 9.73 -0.35
CA HIS A 72 11.76 9.07 -0.27
C HIS A 72 12.47 8.91 -1.63
N GLY A 73 11.98 9.59 -2.68
CA GLY A 73 12.52 9.52 -4.04
C GLY A 73 12.24 8.20 -4.77
N LEU A 74 11.28 7.42 -4.30
CA LEU A 74 10.87 6.14 -4.87
C LEU A 74 9.56 6.30 -5.65
N LYS A 75 9.26 5.34 -6.53
CA LYS A 75 8.03 5.33 -7.35
C LYS A 75 7.42 3.95 -7.39
N GLY A 76 6.10 3.88 -7.29
CA GLY A 76 5.36 2.63 -7.40
C GLY A 76 5.20 2.19 -8.85
N GLU A 77 5.07 0.89 -9.02
CA GLU A 77 4.71 0.25 -10.27
C GLU A 77 3.47 -0.58 -10.06
N TYR A 78 2.50 -0.36 -10.94
CA TYR A 78 1.16 -0.88 -10.80
C TYR A 78 0.77 -1.73 -12.00
N LYS A 79 -0.02 -2.76 -11.73
CA LYS A 79 -0.66 -3.61 -12.74
C LYS A 79 -2.18 -3.63 -12.51
N TYR A 80 -2.97 -3.51 -13.57
CA TYR A 80 -4.42 -3.59 -13.48
C TYR A 80 -4.87 -4.99 -13.04
N VAL A 81 -5.95 -5.00 -12.26
CA VAL A 81 -6.65 -6.19 -11.78
C VAL A 81 -8.16 -5.95 -11.94
N CYS A 82 -8.94 -7.03 -12.07
CA CYS A 82 -10.41 -6.99 -12.16
C CYS A 82 -10.94 -5.94 -13.15
N CYS A 83 -10.75 -6.18 -14.45
CA CYS A 83 -11.34 -5.37 -15.52
C CYS A 83 -10.99 -3.86 -15.49
N LYS A 84 -9.78 -3.51 -15.01
CA LYS A 84 -9.24 -2.13 -14.87
C LYS A 84 -9.93 -1.28 -13.79
N GLN A 85 -10.60 -1.90 -12.81
CA GLN A 85 -11.17 -1.16 -11.67
C GLN A 85 -10.17 -0.98 -10.51
N TYR A 86 -9.20 -1.89 -10.40
CA TYR A 86 -8.23 -1.88 -9.33
C TYR A 86 -6.82 -2.11 -9.87
N VAL A 87 -5.83 -1.85 -9.03
CA VAL A 87 -4.44 -2.15 -9.34
C VAL A 87 -3.77 -2.95 -8.23
N LYS A 88 -2.62 -3.53 -8.52
CA LYS A 88 -1.73 -4.12 -7.53
C LYS A 88 -0.34 -3.51 -7.69
N LEU A 89 0.31 -3.22 -6.57
CA LEU A 89 1.71 -2.78 -6.54
C LEU A 89 2.61 -3.98 -6.88
N THR A 90 3.40 -3.88 -7.95
CA THR A 90 4.30 -4.95 -8.42
C THR A 90 5.70 -4.85 -7.82
N ASN A 91 6.15 -3.64 -7.49
CA ASN A 91 7.45 -3.39 -6.87
C ASN A 91 7.32 -3.17 -5.35
N SER A 92 6.72 -4.14 -4.66
CA SER A 92 6.48 -4.07 -3.20
C SER A 92 7.75 -3.85 -2.37
N SER A 93 8.92 -4.28 -2.86
CA SER A 93 10.21 -4.00 -2.22
C SER A 93 10.50 -2.49 -2.06
N MET A 94 10.01 -1.65 -2.98
CA MET A 94 10.15 -0.19 -2.86
C MET A 94 9.34 0.36 -1.69
N LEU A 95 8.17 -0.25 -1.41
CA LEU A 95 7.37 0.11 -0.25
C LEU A 95 8.08 -0.26 1.04
N ASP A 96 8.71 -1.43 1.11
CA ASP A 96 9.48 -1.85 2.29
C ASP A 96 10.63 -0.88 2.58
N ILE A 97 11.37 -0.47 1.54
CA ILE A 97 12.45 0.52 1.66
C ILE A 97 11.90 1.86 2.15
N ALA A 98 10.77 2.31 1.60
CA ALA A 98 10.15 3.56 2.02
C ALA A 98 9.68 3.51 3.48
N LEU A 99 9.12 2.39 3.93
CA LEU A 99 8.70 2.18 5.31
C LEU A 99 9.88 2.20 6.29
N LYS A 100 10.98 1.54 5.93
CA LYS A 100 12.22 1.57 6.72
C LYS A 100 12.77 3.00 6.86
N LYS A 101 12.79 3.76 5.76
CA LYS A 101 13.23 5.17 5.77
C LYS A 101 12.28 6.07 6.57
N GLU A 102 10.97 5.90 6.43
CA GLU A 102 9.97 6.73 7.11
C GLU A 102 9.99 6.55 8.63
N TYR A 103 10.17 5.32 9.11
CA TYR A 103 10.07 4.98 10.53
C TYR A 103 11.42 4.69 11.21
N GLY A 104 12.53 4.73 10.45
CA GLY A 104 13.89 4.59 10.96
C GLY A 104 14.17 3.24 11.61
N PHE A 105 13.99 2.15 10.86
CA PHE A 105 14.30 0.78 11.30
C PHE A 105 14.89 -0.08 10.18
#